data_AF-A0A920V7B9-F1
#
_entry.id   AF-A0A920V7B9-F1
#
_cell.length_a   1.000
_cell.length_b   1.000
_cell.length_c   1.000
_cell.angle_alpha   90.00
_cell.angle_beta   90.00
_cell.angle_gamma   90.00
#
_symmetry.space_group_name_H-M   'P 1'
#
loop_
_entity.id
_entity.type
_entity.pdbx_description
1 polymer ?
#
loop_
_entity_poly.entity_id
_entity_poly.type
_entity_poly.pdbx_seq_one_letter_code
_entity_poly.pdbx_strand_id
1 'polypeptide(L)'
;MTDADIWKLNRGGHDPHKVYSAYHAAMQSKGKPTVILAKTIKGYGMGKSGESMNTTHQQKKLDEKDLLYYRDRFNVPLTDQQVKNIEYYKPSDSSEEIKYLKNCRIKLGGNIPERTTFAKSIKTPPADIFKSFMESTGEKEMSTTMVLVRMLANLLRDKNVAPRLVPIIADEARTFGMEGFFQKIGIYAHEGQNMSLWILNN
;
A
#
# COMPACT_ATOMS: atom_id res chain seq x y z
N MET A 1 -25.71 34.88 11.65
CA MET A 1 -24.96 34.11 10.65
C MET A 1 -25.13 34.81 9.33
N THR A 2 -24.05 35.25 8.71
CA THR A 2 -24.05 35.94 7.41
C THR A 2 -23.83 34.94 6.27
N ASP A 3 -24.10 35.33 5.03
CA ASP A 3 -23.77 34.51 3.85
C ASP A 3 -22.28 34.14 3.79
N ALA A 4 -21.41 35.06 4.26
CA ALA A 4 -19.98 34.81 4.39
C ALA A 4 -19.68 33.73 5.45
N ASP A 5 -20.44 33.67 6.54
CA ASP A 5 -20.29 32.63 7.57
C ASP A 5 -20.75 31.27 7.05
N ILE A 6 -21.82 31.23 6.26
CA ILE A 6 -22.29 30.01 5.58
C ILE A 6 -21.21 29.50 4.61
N TRP A 7 -20.59 30.41 3.84
CA TRP A 7 -19.54 30.05 2.89
C TRP A 7 -18.26 29.51 3.56
N LYS A 8 -17.99 29.88 4.80
CA LYS A 8 -16.86 29.38 5.60
C LYS A 8 -17.06 27.97 6.15
N LEU A 9 -18.27 27.40 6.09
CA LEU A 9 -18.53 26.04 6.56
C LEU A 9 -17.75 25.01 5.73
N ASN A 10 -16.69 24.47 6.31
CA ASN A 10 -15.78 23.57 5.63
C ASN A 10 -16.22 22.09 5.70
N ARG A 11 -15.69 21.26 4.81
CA ARG A 11 -15.92 19.81 4.80
C ARG A 11 -15.00 19.10 5.79
N GLY A 12 -15.43 17.96 6.32
CA GLY A 12 -14.68 17.22 7.34
C GLY A 12 -13.28 16.77 6.91
N GLY A 13 -13.07 16.49 5.62
CA GLY A 13 -11.74 16.12 5.10
C GLY A 13 -10.73 17.27 5.05
N HIS A 14 -11.16 18.52 5.27
CA HIS A 14 -10.32 19.71 5.32
C HIS A 14 -10.13 20.27 6.74
N ASP A 15 -10.63 19.55 7.74
CA ASP A 15 -10.54 19.89 9.16
C ASP A 15 -9.52 18.95 9.83
N PRO A 16 -8.31 19.44 10.19
CA PRO A 16 -7.26 18.61 10.78
C PRO A 16 -7.69 17.88 12.06
N HIS A 17 -8.59 18.47 12.87
CA HIS A 17 -9.07 17.83 14.09
C HIS A 17 -9.97 16.64 13.77
N LYS A 18 -10.84 16.75 12.76
CA LYS A 18 -11.70 15.65 12.31
C LYS A 18 -10.89 14.54 11.67
N VAL A 19 -9.92 14.89 10.84
CA VAL A 19 -8.99 13.92 10.22
C VAL A 19 -8.18 13.20 11.29
N TYR A 20 -7.56 13.92 12.22
CA TYR A 20 -6.82 13.33 13.33
C TYR A 20 -7.69 12.39 14.17
N SER A 21 -8.89 12.83 14.56
CA SER A 21 -9.80 12.02 15.36
C SER A 21 -10.19 10.72 14.65
N ALA A 22 -10.42 10.76 13.34
CA ALA A 22 -10.73 9.57 12.55
C ALA A 22 -9.55 8.59 12.48
N TYR A 23 -8.33 9.07 12.24
CA TYR A 23 -7.13 8.22 12.25
C TYR A 23 -6.83 7.67 13.64
N HIS A 24 -6.99 8.47 14.69
CA HIS A 24 -6.80 8.05 16.06
C HIS A 24 -7.77 6.92 16.45
N ALA A 25 -9.05 7.06 16.10
CA ALA A 25 -10.05 6.01 16.30
C ALA A 25 -9.72 4.75 15.47
N ALA A 26 -9.27 4.91 14.22
CA ALA A 26 -8.86 3.79 13.37
C ALA A 26 -7.67 3.01 13.96
N MET A 27 -6.67 3.70 14.53
CA MET A 27 -5.52 3.06 15.18
C MET A 27 -5.90 2.27 16.44
N GLN A 28 -7.02 2.58 17.07
CA GLN A 28 -7.53 1.86 18.24
C GLN A 28 -8.48 0.70 17.88
N SER A 29 -8.98 0.65 16.64
CA SER A 29 -9.86 -0.41 16.16
C SER A 29 -9.13 -1.75 16.10
N LYS A 30 -9.75 -2.79 16.64
CA LYS A 30 -9.21 -4.17 16.66
C LYS A 30 -10.20 -5.14 16.04
N GLY A 31 -9.70 -6.24 15.49
CA GLY A 31 -10.51 -7.35 14.97
C GLY A 31 -11.16 -7.14 13.60
N LYS A 32 -11.06 -5.94 13.01
CA LYS A 32 -11.56 -5.65 11.65
C LYS A 32 -10.82 -4.47 11.02
N PRO A 33 -10.74 -4.40 9.68
CA PRO A 33 -10.23 -3.23 8.99
C PRO A 33 -11.14 -2.00 9.20
N THR A 34 -10.55 -0.81 9.10
CA THR A 34 -11.27 0.47 9.19
C THR A 34 -11.16 1.22 7.87
N VAL A 35 -12.30 1.77 7.41
CA VAL A 35 -12.37 2.64 6.24
C VAL A 35 -12.76 4.04 6.69
N ILE A 36 -11.95 5.05 6.33
CA ILE A 36 -12.25 6.46 6.59
C ILE A 36 -12.77 7.10 5.31
N LEU A 37 -14.03 7.56 5.34
CA LEU A 37 -14.66 8.28 4.23
C LEU A 37 -14.48 9.79 4.40
N ALA A 38 -13.36 10.33 3.91
CA ALA A 38 -13.06 11.75 4.01
C ALA A 38 -13.79 12.55 2.92
N LYS A 39 -14.80 13.33 3.30
CA LYS A 39 -15.49 14.26 2.38
C LYS A 39 -14.62 15.50 2.17
N THR A 40 -14.13 15.69 0.95
CA THR A 40 -13.33 16.85 0.52
C THR A 40 -14.06 17.66 -0.55
N ILE A 41 -13.42 18.72 -1.03
CA ILE A 41 -13.85 19.50 -2.19
C ILE A 41 -12.83 19.28 -3.30
N LYS A 42 -13.27 18.85 -4.48
CA LYS A 42 -12.42 18.71 -5.66
C LYS A 42 -11.92 20.10 -6.08
N GLY A 43 -10.60 20.25 -6.24
CA GLY A 43 -9.98 21.54 -6.56
C GLY A 43 -10.06 22.56 -5.41
N TYR A 44 -10.03 22.09 -4.15
CA TYR A 44 -10.09 22.97 -2.98
C TYR A 44 -9.05 24.10 -3.05
N GLY A 45 -9.54 25.33 -2.98
CA GLY A 45 -8.70 26.51 -3.03
C GLY A 45 -8.10 26.86 -4.39
N MET A 46 -8.60 26.25 -5.47
CA MET A 46 -8.26 26.62 -6.85
C MET A 46 -9.22 27.68 -7.43
N GLY A 47 -10.14 28.23 -6.62
CA GLY A 47 -11.05 29.28 -7.05
C GLY A 47 -12.02 28.83 -8.16
N LYS A 48 -12.47 29.80 -8.98
CA LYS A 48 -13.48 29.57 -10.03
C LYS A 48 -13.05 28.59 -11.11
N SER A 49 -11.76 28.31 -11.25
CA SER A 49 -11.19 27.54 -12.35
C SER A 49 -11.08 26.04 -12.07
N GLY A 50 -11.30 25.61 -10.81
CA GLY A 50 -11.19 24.20 -10.44
C GLY A 50 -12.04 23.74 -9.25
N GLU A 51 -12.51 24.64 -8.40
CA GLU A 51 -13.26 24.25 -7.21
C GLU A 51 -14.67 23.78 -7.57
N SER A 52 -14.99 22.53 -7.23
CA SER A 52 -16.28 21.89 -7.51
C SER A 52 -16.65 21.79 -9.01
N MET A 53 -15.68 21.94 -9.92
CA MET A 53 -15.89 21.75 -11.36
C MET A 53 -15.70 20.30 -11.80
N ASN A 54 -16.60 19.83 -12.64
CA ASN A 54 -16.47 18.58 -13.40
C ASN A 54 -15.78 18.82 -14.75
N THR A 55 -14.70 19.60 -14.78
CA THR A 55 -13.83 19.68 -15.95
C THR A 55 -13.13 18.34 -16.18
N THR A 56 -12.94 17.97 -17.44
CA THR A 56 -12.18 16.79 -17.85
C THR A 56 -10.77 16.87 -17.27
N HIS A 57 -10.24 15.73 -16.79
CA HIS A 57 -8.91 15.61 -16.17
C HIS A 57 -7.71 16.14 -17.00
N GLN A 58 -7.94 16.60 -18.22
CA GLN A 58 -6.96 17.09 -19.18
C GLN A 58 -6.77 18.62 -19.19
N GLN A 59 -7.67 19.42 -18.60
CA GLN A 59 -7.45 20.86 -18.39
C GLN A 59 -6.52 21.06 -17.18
N LYS A 60 -5.23 20.75 -17.37
CA LYS A 60 -4.20 20.67 -16.31
C LYS A 60 -3.31 21.90 -16.18
N LYS A 61 -3.56 22.98 -16.92
CA LYS A 61 -2.79 24.22 -16.80
C LYS A 61 -3.63 25.23 -16.04
N LEU A 62 -3.19 25.55 -14.82
CA LEU A 62 -3.64 26.76 -14.12
C LEU A 62 -3.16 27.96 -14.94
N ASP A 63 -4.05 28.94 -15.15
CA ASP A 63 -3.62 30.20 -15.73
C ASP A 63 -2.87 31.05 -14.69
N GLU A 64 -2.25 32.15 -15.12
CA GLU A 64 -1.51 33.04 -14.22
C GLU A 64 -2.39 33.59 -13.08
N LYS A 65 -3.66 33.87 -13.36
CA LYS A 65 -4.61 34.42 -12.38
C LYS A 65 -4.95 33.39 -11.31
N ASP A 66 -5.08 32.12 -11.70
CA ASP A 66 -5.31 31.01 -10.78
C ASP A 66 -4.10 30.78 -9.86
N LEU A 67 -2.88 30.91 -10.38
CA LEU A 67 -1.67 30.78 -9.57
C LEU A 67 -1.53 31.93 -8.56
N LEU A 68 -1.82 33.17 -8.97
CA LEU A 68 -1.85 34.31 -8.06
C LEU A 68 -2.94 34.16 -7.00
N TYR A 69 -4.14 33.74 -7.39
CA TYR A 69 -5.23 33.43 -6.46
C TYR A 69 -4.83 32.35 -5.45
N TYR A 70 -4.21 31.26 -5.91
CA TYR A 70 -3.74 30.18 -5.04
C TYR A 70 -2.70 30.68 -4.04
N ARG A 71 -1.72 31.47 -4.50
CA ARG A 71 -0.72 32.09 -3.62
C ARG A 71 -1.40 32.91 -2.53
N ASP A 72 -2.32 33.81 -2.90
CA ASP A 72 -3.00 34.70 -1.96
C ASP A 72 -3.89 33.93 -0.99
N ARG A 73 -4.61 32.92 -1.47
CA ARG A 73 -5.50 32.11 -0.64
C ARG A 73 -4.75 31.33 0.44
N PHE A 74 -3.59 30.80 0.11
CA PHE A 74 -2.77 30.00 1.03
C PHE A 74 -1.62 30.78 1.67
N ASN A 75 -1.57 32.11 1.47
CA ASN A 75 -0.53 33.01 1.98
C ASN A 75 0.89 32.52 1.66
N VAL A 76 1.12 32.03 0.43
CA VAL A 76 2.44 31.54 0.01
C VAL A 76 3.38 32.74 -0.19
N PRO A 77 4.56 32.79 0.46
CA PRO A 77 5.43 33.97 0.44
C PRO A 77 6.29 34.02 -0.84
N LEU A 78 5.63 34.25 -1.98
CA LEU A 78 6.23 34.46 -3.29
C LEU A 78 5.76 35.78 -3.88
N THR A 79 6.66 36.52 -4.52
CA THR A 79 6.27 37.74 -5.27
C THR A 79 5.47 37.39 -6.53
N ASP A 80 4.73 38.36 -7.09
CA ASP A 80 3.99 38.17 -8.36
C ASP A 80 4.90 37.63 -9.46
N GLN A 81 6.11 38.19 -9.61
CA GLN A 81 7.05 37.76 -10.64
C GLN A 81 7.49 36.30 -10.46
N GLN A 82 7.73 35.87 -9.21
CA GLN A 82 8.11 34.50 -8.90
C GLN A 82 6.96 33.52 -9.18
N VAL A 83 5.72 33.93 -8.93
CA VAL A 83 4.53 33.14 -9.31
C VAL A 83 4.44 32.99 -10.82
N LYS A 84 4.64 34.07 -11.58
CA LYS A 84 4.65 34.04 -13.06
C LYS A 84 5.76 33.16 -13.63
N ASN A 85 6.91 33.14 -12.96
CA ASN A 85 8.05 32.29 -13.31
C ASN A 85 7.88 30.81 -12.87
N ILE A 86 6.80 30.48 -12.14
CA ILE A 86 6.54 29.14 -11.59
C ILE A 86 7.70 28.69 -10.67
N GLU A 87 8.18 29.61 -9.83
CA GLU A 87 9.25 29.31 -8.88
C GLU A 87 8.75 28.44 -7.71
N TYR A 88 9.60 27.52 -7.27
CA TYR A 88 9.33 26.74 -6.07
C TYR A 88 9.62 27.56 -4.81
N TYR A 89 8.69 27.57 -3.87
CA TYR A 89 8.96 28.06 -2.53
C TYR A 89 9.57 26.95 -1.67
N LYS A 90 10.77 27.19 -1.16
CA LYS A 90 11.41 26.36 -0.14
C LYS A 90 11.73 27.26 1.07
N PRO A 91 11.12 27.05 2.25
CA PRO A 91 11.52 27.77 3.46
C PRO A 91 12.99 27.49 3.82
N SER A 92 13.60 28.41 4.57
CA SER A 92 14.98 28.24 5.07
C SER A 92 15.11 26.98 5.93
N ASP A 93 16.26 26.30 5.87
CA ASP A 93 16.55 25.16 6.75
C ASP A 93 16.53 25.51 8.25
N SER A 94 16.68 26.80 8.58
CA SER A 94 16.58 27.33 9.95
C SER A 94 15.17 27.70 10.39
N SER A 95 14.17 27.67 9.49
CA SER A 95 12.80 28.10 9.76
C SER A 95 12.08 27.17 10.76
N GLU A 96 11.06 27.71 11.45
CA GLU A 96 10.29 26.93 12.42
C GLU A 96 9.51 25.80 11.75
N GLU A 97 8.98 26.04 10.54
CA GLU A 97 8.23 25.08 9.75
C GLU A 97 9.09 23.88 9.37
N ILE A 98 10.32 24.11 8.90
CA ILE A 98 11.23 23.03 8.51
C ILE A 98 11.71 22.25 9.74
N LYS A 99 11.99 22.92 10.85
CA LYS A 99 12.32 22.26 12.13
C LYS A 99 11.17 21.38 12.60
N TYR A 100 9.94 21.90 12.59
CA TYR A 100 8.75 21.16 12.97
C TYR A 100 8.53 19.92 12.07
N LEU A 101 8.58 20.11 10.75
CA LEU A 101 8.42 19.03 9.76
C LEU A 101 9.45 17.91 9.97
N LYS A 102 10.74 18.26 10.08
CA LYS A 102 11.83 17.31 10.31
C LYS A 102 11.65 16.56 11.64
N ASN A 103 11.30 17.28 12.71
CA ASN A 103 11.07 16.68 14.03
C ASN A 103 9.89 15.68 14.02
N CYS A 104 8.79 16.00 13.33
CA CYS A 104 7.67 15.07 13.17
C CYS A 104 8.08 13.81 12.41
N ARG A 105 8.86 13.93 11.32
CA ARG A 105 9.36 12.78 10.57
C ARG A 105 10.31 11.91 11.38
N ILE A 106 11.23 12.50 12.13
CA ILE A 106 12.14 11.78 13.02
C ILE A 106 11.36 10.98 14.07
N LYS A 107 10.36 11.60 14.72
CA LYS A 107 9.48 10.90 15.69
C LYS A 107 8.70 9.74 15.08
N LEU A 108 8.45 9.77 13.77
CA LEU A 108 7.73 8.73 13.01
C LEU A 108 8.67 7.76 12.28
N GLY A 109 9.96 7.71 12.64
CA GLY A 109 10.91 6.73 12.12
C GLY A 109 11.62 7.09 10.81
N GLY A 110 11.61 8.36 10.40
CA GLY A 110 12.36 8.84 9.23
C GLY A 110 11.48 9.39 8.13
N ASN A 111 11.91 9.37 6.86
CA ASN A 111 11.14 9.87 5.72
C ASN A 111 10.42 8.72 5.00
N ILE A 112 9.20 8.95 4.51
CA ILE A 112 8.45 8.00 3.68
C ILE A 112 7.88 8.72 2.45
N PRO A 113 7.71 8.04 1.29
CA PRO A 113 8.02 6.64 1.05
C PRO A 113 9.53 6.37 0.93
N GLU A 114 9.97 5.21 1.41
CA GLU A 114 11.33 4.70 1.25
C GLU A 114 11.24 3.26 0.73
N ARG A 115 12.17 2.86 -0.14
CA ARG A 115 12.26 1.50 -0.65
C ARG A 115 13.70 1.01 -0.53
N THR A 116 13.88 -0.15 0.08
CA THR A 116 15.17 -0.84 0.16
C THR A 116 15.16 -2.10 -0.69
N THR A 117 16.32 -2.44 -1.27
CA THR A 117 16.59 -3.73 -1.92
C THR A 117 17.42 -4.66 -1.05
N PHE A 118 17.76 -4.23 0.17
CA PHE A 118 18.50 -5.05 1.11
C PHE A 118 17.68 -6.27 1.51
N ALA A 119 18.21 -7.46 1.24
CA ALA A 119 17.64 -8.73 1.66
C ALA A 119 18.73 -9.58 2.31
N LYS A 120 18.43 -10.17 3.46
CA LYS A 120 19.36 -11.12 4.10
C LYS A 120 19.53 -12.33 3.19
N SER A 121 20.77 -12.60 2.78
CA SER A 121 21.08 -13.78 1.97
C SER A 121 20.64 -15.05 2.68
N ILE A 122 20.05 -15.96 1.91
CA ILE A 122 19.69 -17.30 2.36
C ILE A 122 20.74 -18.27 1.87
N LYS A 123 21.10 -19.25 2.69
CA LYS A 123 21.99 -20.32 2.26
C LYS A 123 21.29 -21.11 1.17
N THR A 124 21.97 -21.29 0.03
CA THR A 124 21.46 -22.12 -1.06
C THR A 124 21.22 -23.55 -0.54
N PRO A 125 20.05 -24.15 -0.80
CA PRO A 125 19.82 -25.56 -0.49
C PRO A 125 20.88 -26.43 -1.17
N PRO A 126 21.29 -27.56 -0.56
CA PRO A 126 22.26 -28.41 -1.22
C PRO A 126 21.67 -29.01 -2.50
N ALA A 127 22.53 -29.23 -3.51
CA ALA A 127 22.10 -29.64 -4.85
C ALA A 127 21.47 -31.05 -4.88
N ASP A 128 21.73 -31.86 -3.86
CA ASP A 128 21.19 -33.21 -3.68
C ASP A 128 19.65 -33.21 -3.59
N ILE A 129 19.04 -32.14 -3.07
CA ILE A 129 17.59 -31.91 -3.03
C ILE A 129 16.96 -32.04 -4.43
N PHE A 130 17.72 -31.69 -5.47
CA PHE A 130 17.27 -31.70 -6.85
C PHE A 130 17.74 -32.91 -7.66
N LYS A 131 18.64 -33.75 -7.11
CA LYS A 131 19.32 -34.82 -7.86
C LYS A 131 18.35 -35.77 -8.56
N SER A 132 17.31 -36.21 -7.86
CA SER A 132 16.33 -37.15 -8.42
C SER A 132 15.52 -36.59 -9.59
N PHE A 133 15.47 -35.26 -9.77
CA PHE A 133 14.75 -34.63 -10.87
C PHE A 133 15.64 -34.40 -12.11
N MET A 134 16.94 -34.66 -11.98
CA MET A 134 17.90 -34.64 -13.10
C MET A 134 18.07 -36.03 -13.74
N GLU A 135 17.50 -37.06 -13.10
CA GLU A 135 17.54 -38.44 -13.56
C GLU A 135 16.27 -38.77 -14.37
N SER A 136 16.37 -39.73 -15.30
CA SER A 136 15.22 -40.19 -16.07
C SER A 136 14.17 -40.83 -15.16
N THR A 137 12.89 -40.55 -15.40
CA THR A 137 11.76 -41.21 -14.70
C THR A 137 11.53 -42.64 -15.18
N GLY A 138 12.31 -43.12 -16.16
CA GLY A 138 12.20 -44.45 -16.75
C GLY A 138 10.86 -44.60 -17.48
N GLU A 139 10.11 -45.64 -17.10
CA GLU A 139 8.79 -45.92 -17.68
C GLU A 139 7.65 -45.09 -17.06
N LYS A 140 7.92 -44.32 -15.99
CA LYS A 140 6.88 -43.52 -15.32
C LYS A 140 6.75 -42.15 -15.98
N GLU A 141 5.57 -41.87 -16.51
CA GLU A 141 5.21 -40.54 -16.96
C GLU A 141 4.91 -39.60 -15.78
N MET A 142 5.36 -38.35 -15.88
CA MET A 142 5.07 -37.30 -14.92
C MET A 142 4.83 -35.98 -15.63
N SER A 143 3.83 -35.22 -15.18
CA SER A 143 3.67 -33.84 -15.63
C SER A 143 4.68 -32.92 -14.94
N THR A 144 4.96 -31.78 -15.57
CA THR A 144 5.81 -30.74 -14.96
C THR A 144 5.24 -30.21 -13.65
N THR A 145 3.92 -30.17 -13.49
CA THR A 145 3.24 -29.84 -12.22
C THR A 145 3.58 -30.85 -11.13
N MET A 146 3.51 -32.15 -11.42
CA MET A 146 3.89 -33.18 -10.45
C MET A 146 5.36 -33.06 -10.01
N VAL A 147 6.24 -32.74 -10.96
CA VAL A 147 7.67 -32.50 -10.68
C VAL A 147 7.84 -31.27 -9.78
N LEU A 148 7.19 -30.14 -10.09
CA LEU A 148 7.24 -28.92 -9.29
C LEU A 148 6.77 -29.15 -7.85
N VAL A 149 5.64 -29.85 -7.67
CA VAL A 149 5.10 -30.16 -6.34
C VAL A 149 6.08 -31.03 -5.54
N ARG A 150 6.69 -32.03 -6.18
CA ARG A 150 7.71 -32.86 -5.52
C ARG A 150 8.97 -32.07 -5.15
N MET A 151 9.42 -31.15 -6.02
CA MET A 151 10.54 -30.25 -5.72
C MET A 151 10.23 -29.35 -4.52
N LEU A 152 9.05 -28.73 -4.50
CA LEU A 152 8.57 -27.94 -3.36
C LEU A 152 8.50 -28.79 -2.09
N ALA A 153 8.03 -30.05 -2.17
CA ALA A 153 8.01 -30.97 -1.03
C ALA A 153 9.40 -31.23 -0.43
N ASN A 154 10.43 -31.32 -1.28
CA ASN A 154 11.81 -31.50 -0.82
C ASN A 154 12.36 -30.20 -0.21
N LEU A 155 12.07 -29.05 -0.81
CA LEU A 155 12.48 -27.75 -0.27
C LEU A 155 11.82 -27.43 1.08
N LEU A 156 10.58 -27.89 1.30
CA LEU A 156 9.90 -27.78 2.60
C LEU A 156 10.55 -28.63 3.71
N ARG A 157 11.48 -29.54 3.39
CA ARG A 157 12.27 -30.28 4.38
C ARG A 157 13.58 -29.58 4.73
N ASP A 158 14.05 -28.64 3.90
CA ASP A 158 15.26 -27.88 4.18
C ASP A 158 15.00 -26.79 5.22
N LYS A 159 15.76 -26.82 6.32
CA LYS A 159 15.57 -25.91 7.46
C LYS A 159 15.89 -24.44 7.13
N ASN A 160 16.67 -24.17 6.09
CA ASN A 160 17.05 -22.80 5.71
C ASN A 160 15.97 -22.14 4.84
N VAL A 161 15.32 -22.93 3.98
CA VAL A 161 14.35 -22.46 2.99
C VAL A 161 12.91 -22.60 3.48
N ALA A 162 12.56 -23.69 4.18
CA ALA A 162 11.18 -23.99 4.56
C ALA A 162 10.44 -22.85 5.29
N PRO A 163 11.04 -22.12 6.27
CA PRO A 163 10.34 -21.02 6.96
C PRO A 163 10.01 -19.80 6.08
N ARG A 164 10.54 -19.76 4.86
CA ARG A 164 10.39 -18.64 3.91
C ARG A 164 9.55 -19.01 2.70
N LEU A 165 9.21 -20.29 2.53
CA LEU A 165 8.33 -20.73 1.46
C LEU A 165 6.88 -20.45 1.83
N VAL A 166 6.17 -19.77 0.94
CA VAL A 166 4.74 -19.45 1.09
C VAL A 166 4.02 -19.96 -0.15
N PRO A 167 3.65 -21.26 -0.20
CA PRO A 167 2.78 -21.76 -1.26
C PRO A 167 1.41 -21.08 -1.17
N ILE A 168 0.94 -20.53 -2.28
CA ILE A 168 -0.38 -19.90 -2.40
C ILE A 168 -1.18 -20.69 -3.43
N ILE A 169 -2.36 -21.14 -3.04
CA ILE A 169 -3.25 -21.94 -3.88
C ILE A 169 -4.61 -21.26 -3.87
N ALA A 170 -5.18 -21.06 -5.06
CA ALA A 170 -6.55 -20.59 -5.21
C ALA A 170 -7.49 -21.79 -5.32
N ASP A 171 -7.88 -22.36 -4.17
CA ASP A 171 -8.83 -23.48 -3.98
C ASP A 171 -8.41 -24.86 -4.56
N GLU A 172 -7.87 -24.89 -5.77
CA GLU A 172 -7.63 -26.06 -6.62
C GLU A 172 -6.41 -26.93 -6.22
N ALA A 173 -6.20 -27.18 -4.93
CA ALA A 173 -5.02 -27.92 -4.45
C ALA A 173 -4.97 -29.36 -4.97
N ARG A 174 -6.13 -30.04 -5.05
CA ARG A 174 -6.22 -31.44 -5.50
C ARG A 174 -5.90 -31.58 -6.99
N THR A 175 -6.36 -30.62 -7.79
CA THR A 175 -6.09 -30.55 -9.24
C THR A 175 -4.60 -30.42 -9.54
N PHE A 176 -3.86 -29.72 -8.67
CA PHE A 176 -2.42 -29.57 -8.82
C PHE A 176 -1.60 -30.62 -8.06
N GLY A 177 -2.22 -31.57 -7.35
CA GLY A 177 -1.53 -32.59 -6.55
C GLY A 177 -0.88 -32.05 -5.27
N MET A 178 -1.32 -30.89 -4.78
CA MET A 178 -0.77 -30.20 -3.61
C MET A 178 -1.43 -30.60 -2.28
N GLU A 179 -2.44 -31.47 -2.28
CA GLU A 179 -3.12 -31.96 -1.08
C GLU A 179 -2.18 -32.63 -0.08
N GLY A 180 -1.07 -33.22 -0.57
CA GLY A 180 -0.02 -33.80 0.27
C GLY A 180 0.75 -32.78 1.12
N PHE A 181 0.62 -31.48 0.85
CA PHE A 181 1.19 -30.43 1.70
C PHE A 181 0.37 -30.17 2.96
N PHE A 182 -0.94 -30.40 2.92
CA PHE A 182 -1.83 -30.14 4.05
C PHE A 182 -1.44 -30.96 5.29
N GLN A 183 -1.03 -32.21 5.11
CA GLN A 183 -0.55 -33.06 6.21
C GLN A 183 0.84 -32.64 6.72
N LYS A 184 1.67 -32.00 5.89
CA LYS A 184 3.07 -31.69 6.22
C LYS A 184 3.26 -30.32 6.86
N ILE A 185 2.59 -29.30 6.30
CA ILE A 185 2.78 -27.89 6.69
C ILE A 185 1.47 -27.22 7.12
N GLY A 186 0.34 -27.92 7.03
CA GLY A 186 -0.97 -27.38 7.38
C GLY A 186 -1.50 -26.37 6.36
N ILE A 187 -2.63 -25.75 6.72
CA ILE A 187 -3.25 -24.62 6.02
C ILE A 187 -3.29 -23.48 7.02
N TYR A 188 -2.83 -22.29 6.62
CA TYR A 188 -2.95 -21.12 7.47
C TYR A 188 -4.43 -20.75 7.65
N ALA A 189 -4.92 -20.83 8.88
CA ALA A 189 -6.28 -20.45 9.26
C ALA A 189 -6.25 -19.73 10.61
N HIS A 190 -6.29 -18.40 10.60
CA HIS A 190 -6.13 -17.57 11.80
C HIS A 190 -7.25 -17.77 12.84
N GLU A 191 -8.46 -18.13 12.40
CA GLU A 191 -9.62 -18.39 13.26
C GLU A 191 -9.76 -19.86 13.69
N GLY A 192 -8.78 -20.71 13.34
CA GLY A 192 -8.88 -22.18 13.44
C GLY A 192 -9.36 -22.82 12.14
N GLN A 193 -9.07 -24.11 11.95
CA GLN A 193 -9.61 -24.89 10.83
C GLN A 193 -11.11 -25.12 11.02
N ASN A 194 -11.96 -24.19 10.57
CA ASN A 194 -13.39 -24.44 10.37
C ASN A 194 -13.62 -25.27 9.08
N MET A 195 -12.90 -26.38 8.92
CA MET A 195 -13.16 -27.35 7.85
C MET A 195 -14.25 -28.35 8.29
N SER A 196 -15.47 -27.85 8.52
CA SER A 196 -16.64 -28.66 8.22
C SER A 196 -16.85 -28.60 6.71
N LEU A 197 -16.44 -29.67 6.01
CA LEU A 197 -16.86 -30.08 4.67
C LEU A 197 -17.65 -29.01 3.87
N TRP A 198 -16.95 -28.25 3.02
CA TRP A 198 -17.53 -27.82 1.75
C TRP A 198 -17.03 -28.79 0.67
N ILE A 199 -17.49 -30.05 0.78
CA ILE A 199 -17.67 -30.88 -0.42
C ILE A 199 -18.93 -30.32 -1.07
N LEU A 200 -18.77 -29.32 -1.93
CA LEU A 200 -19.79 -29.05 -2.93
C LEU A 200 -19.68 -30.17 -3.97
N ASN A 201 -20.53 -31.17 -3.79
CA ASN A 201 -21.00 -31.96 -4.91
C ASN A 201 -21.70 -31.00 -5.89
N ASN A 202 -21.17 -30.92 -7.10
CA ASN A 202 -21.96 -30.88 -8.33
C ASN A 202 -21.17 -31.66 -9.39
#